data_AF-A0A9D5BI59-F1
#
_entry.id   AF-A0A9D5BI59-F1
#
_cell.length_a   1.000
_cell.length_b   1.000
_cell.length_c   1.000
_cell.angle_alpha   90.00
_cell.angle_beta   90.00
_cell.angle_gamma   90.00
#
_symmetry.space_group_name_H-M   'P 1'
#
loop_
_entity.id
_entity.type
_entity.pdbx_description
1 polymer ?
#
loop_
_entity_poly.entity_id
_entity_poly.type
_entity_poly.pdbx_seq_one_letter_code
_entity_poly.pdbx_strand_id
1 'polypeptide(L)'
;MRVLIEAKLTEAEWVQSCYDQLNLIEEKRLTAMCHGYLMLKKVLSFAPDSRGKWTPNYEGPCVVKRAFSGGALLLTTMDGEDFPCPMNSDAVKKYFA
;
A
#
# COMPACT_ATOMS: atom_id res chain seq x y z
N MET A 1 -14.08 -19.36 -23.28
CA MET A 1 -15.20 -19.23 -22.31
C MET A 1 -14.87 -20.08 -21.09
N ARG A 2 -14.49 -19.48 -19.96
CA ARG A 2 -14.36 -20.16 -18.66
C ARG A 2 -15.35 -19.51 -17.70
N VAL A 3 -16.62 -19.87 -17.77
CA VAL A 3 -17.67 -19.30 -16.88
C VAL A 3 -18.64 -20.37 -16.39
N LEU A 4 -18.17 -21.59 -16.11
CA LEU A 4 -19.03 -22.69 -15.62
C LEU A 4 -18.34 -23.56 -14.55
N ILE A 5 -17.64 -22.97 -13.57
CA ILE A 5 -17.07 -23.78 -12.46
C ILE A 5 -17.63 -23.45 -11.06
N GLU A 6 -18.18 -22.28 -10.75
CA GLU A 6 -18.40 -21.92 -9.33
C GLU A 6 -19.84 -22.02 -8.80
N ALA A 7 -20.73 -22.73 -9.48
CA ALA A 7 -22.09 -22.94 -8.96
C ALA A 7 -22.15 -24.13 -7.97
N LYS A 8 -21.45 -24.06 -6.81
CA LYS A 8 -21.69 -24.88 -5.58
C LYS A 8 -21.01 -24.37 -4.28
N LEU A 9 -20.34 -23.21 -4.27
CA LEU A 9 -19.79 -22.67 -3.02
C LEU A 9 -20.90 -21.98 -2.21
N THR A 10 -20.94 -22.24 -0.91
CA THR A 10 -21.82 -21.50 -0.01
C THR A 10 -21.40 -20.02 0.00
N GLU A 11 -22.34 -19.11 0.30
CA GLU A 11 -22.08 -17.66 0.29
C GLU A 11 -20.84 -17.29 1.13
N ALA A 12 -20.64 -17.95 2.27
CA ALA A 12 -19.47 -17.75 3.14
C ALA A 12 -18.14 -18.19 2.48
N GLU A 13 -18.13 -19.34 1.80
CA GLU A 13 -16.93 -19.82 1.10
C GLU A 13 -16.60 -18.97 -0.13
N TRP A 14 -17.64 -18.45 -0.81
CA TRP A 14 -17.45 -17.53 -1.92
C TRP A 14 -16.89 -16.18 -1.45
N VAL A 15 -17.44 -15.63 -0.37
CA VAL A 15 -16.91 -14.42 0.27
C VAL A 15 -15.46 -14.62 0.70
N GLN A 16 -15.13 -15.76 1.32
CA GLN A 16 -13.76 -16.09 1.72
C GLN A 16 -12.81 -16.16 0.51
N SER A 17 -13.20 -16.85 -0.56
CA SER A 17 -12.43 -16.93 -1.80
C SER A 17 -12.19 -15.54 -2.42
N CYS A 18 -13.20 -14.67 -2.43
CA CYS A 18 -13.05 -13.29 -2.88
C CYS A 18 -12.06 -12.49 -2.01
N TYR A 19 -12.11 -12.66 -0.68
CA TYR A 19 -11.15 -12.02 0.22
C TYR A 19 -9.72 -12.51 0.00
N ASP A 20 -9.53 -13.82 -0.16
CA ASP A 20 -8.20 -14.41 -0.39
C ASP A 20 -7.62 -13.96 -1.74
N GLN A 21 -8.47 -13.86 -2.78
CA GLN A 21 -8.07 -13.31 -4.09
C GLN A 21 -7.67 -11.84 -4.00
N LEU A 22 -8.41 -11.02 -3.25
CA LEU A 22 -8.08 -9.61 -3.04
C LEU A 22 -6.75 -9.47 -2.30
N ASN A 23 -6.52 -10.25 -1.25
CA ASN A 23 -5.27 -10.24 -0.51
C ASN A 23 -4.08 -10.67 -1.39
N LEU A 24 -4.26 -11.68 -2.26
CA LEU A 24 -3.23 -12.10 -3.21
C LEU A 24 -2.89 -11.01 -4.24
N ILE A 25 -3.91 -10.30 -4.74
CA ILE A 25 -3.71 -9.17 -5.66
C ILE A 25 -2.98 -8.04 -4.94
N GLU A 26 -3.39 -7.73 -3.72
CA GLU A 26 -2.76 -6.71 -2.88
C GLU A 26 -1.29 -7.06 -2.61
N GLU A 27 -0.98 -8.25 -2.11
CA GLU A 27 0.40 -8.70 -1.88
C GLU A 27 1.26 -8.63 -3.14
N LYS A 28 0.74 -9.04 -4.30
CA LYS A 28 1.46 -8.93 -5.58
C LYS A 28 1.71 -7.47 -5.97
N ARG A 29 0.72 -6.59 -5.78
CA ARG A 29 0.88 -5.14 -6.03
C ARG A 29 1.92 -4.55 -5.09
N LEU A 30 1.85 -4.86 -3.80
CA LEU A 30 2.79 -4.37 -2.80
C LEU A 30 4.22 -4.89 -3.07
N THR A 31 4.38 -6.16 -3.44
CA THR A 31 5.68 -6.74 -3.81
C THR A 31 6.27 -6.10 -5.07
N ALA A 32 5.43 -5.79 -6.05
CA ALA A 32 5.83 -5.05 -7.24
C ALA A 32 6.20 -3.59 -6.92
N MET A 33 5.58 -2.98 -5.89
CA MET A 33 5.97 -1.68 -5.36
C MET A 33 7.30 -1.72 -4.59
N CYS A 34 7.61 -2.80 -3.89
CA CYS A 34 8.88 -2.96 -3.15
C CYS A 34 10.10 -3.09 -4.08
N HIS A 35 9.95 -3.65 -5.28
CA HIS A 35 11.06 -3.84 -6.21
C HIS A 35 11.46 -2.52 -6.89
N GLY A 36 12.29 -1.73 -6.20
CA GLY A 36 13.07 -0.63 -6.80
C GLY A 36 12.33 0.69 -7.00
N TYR A 37 11.15 0.88 -6.39
CA TYR A 37 10.42 2.14 -6.48
C TYR A 37 10.60 3.02 -5.26
N LEU A 38 10.83 4.30 -5.53
CA LEU A 38 10.74 5.37 -4.53
C LEU A 38 9.27 5.75 -4.33
N MET A 39 8.86 5.83 -3.08
CA MET A 39 7.52 6.23 -2.67
C MET A 39 7.56 7.58 -1.95
N LEU A 40 6.57 8.41 -2.23
CA LEU A 40 6.31 9.63 -1.47
C LEU A 40 5.34 9.29 -0.34
N LYS A 41 5.69 9.70 0.87
CA LYS A 41 4.85 9.49 2.07
C LYS A 41 3.93 10.67 2.27
N LYS A 42 2.62 10.45 2.38
CA LYS A 42 1.69 11.54 2.72
C LYS A 42 1.73 11.82 4.23
N VAL A 43 2.06 13.04 4.60
CA VAL A 43 1.94 13.56 5.96
C VAL A 43 0.49 13.98 6.15
N LEU A 44 -0.24 13.22 6.96
CA LEU A 44 -1.56 13.62 7.45
C LEU A 44 -1.35 14.55 8.66
N SER A 45 -0.96 15.81 8.42
CA SER A 45 -1.01 16.81 9.48
C SER A 45 -2.46 17.26 9.70
N PHE A 46 -2.94 17.12 10.93
CA PHE A 46 -4.21 17.71 11.38
C PHE A 46 -4.07 19.18 11.78
N ALA A 47 -2.83 19.68 11.86
CA ALA A 47 -2.55 21.09 12.04
C ALA A 47 -2.60 21.82 10.69
N PRO A 48 -3.15 23.04 10.61
CA PRO A 48 -3.02 23.87 9.42
C PRO A 48 -1.54 24.18 9.22
N ASP A 49 -0.90 23.46 8.31
CA ASP A 49 0.49 23.70 7.90
C ASP A 49 0.64 25.17 7.47
N SER A 50 1.64 25.87 8.05
CA SER A 50 2.04 27.21 7.59
C SER A 50 2.59 27.21 6.16
N ARG A 51 2.81 26.02 5.56
CA ARG A 51 3.24 25.82 4.17
C ARG A 51 2.20 26.27 3.14
N GLY A 52 0.94 26.46 3.51
CA GLY A 52 -0.10 26.94 2.59
C GLY A 52 -0.89 25.81 1.91
N LYS A 53 -2.13 26.13 1.54
CA LYS A 53 -3.20 25.21 1.08
C LYS A 53 -2.85 24.31 -0.12
N TRP A 54 -1.82 24.65 -0.89
CA TRP A 54 -1.46 23.99 -2.14
C TRP A 54 -0.12 23.28 -2.11
N THR A 55 0.55 23.28 -0.96
CA THR A 55 1.89 22.73 -0.86
C THR A 55 1.78 21.21 -0.71
N PRO A 56 2.52 20.41 -1.49
CA PRO A 56 2.36 18.96 -1.44
C PRO A 56 2.74 18.44 -0.05
N ASN A 57 1.79 17.80 0.65
CA ASN A 57 2.02 17.19 1.97
C ASN A 57 2.77 15.85 1.86
N TYR A 58 3.75 15.75 0.96
CA TYR A 58 4.52 14.54 0.78
C TYR A 58 5.91 14.70 1.39
N GLU A 59 6.24 13.84 2.35
CA GLU A 59 7.61 13.61 2.79
C GLU A 59 8.38 12.86 1.69
N GLY A 60 9.70 13.11 1.66
CA GLY A 60 10.60 12.74 0.58
C GLY A 60 10.62 11.25 0.20
N PRO A 61 11.44 10.88 -0.79
CA PRO A 61 11.47 9.53 -1.32
C PRO A 61 11.85 8.50 -0.25
N CYS A 62 10.99 7.50 -0.07
CA CYS A 62 11.18 6.36 0.83
C CYS A 62 11.16 5.05 0.03
N VAL A 63 11.80 4.00 0.54
CA VAL A 63 11.77 2.66 -0.04
C VAL A 63 10.86 1.77 0.80
N VAL A 64 10.08 0.90 0.15
CA VAL A 64 9.27 -0.09 0.89
C VAL A 64 10.16 -1.28 1.26
N LYS A 65 10.33 -1.53 2.56
CA LYS A 65 11.11 -2.67 3.07
C LYS A 65 10.29 -3.93 3.23
N ARG A 66 9.04 -3.78 3.68
CA ARG A 66 8.13 -4.92 3.88
C ARG A 66 6.69 -4.51 3.62
N ALA A 67 5.93 -5.42 3.04
CA ALA A 67 4.49 -5.34 2.91
C ALA A 67 3.83 -6.39 3.81
N PHE A 68 2.76 -6.02 4.49
CA PHE A 68 1.93 -6.90 5.29
C PHE A 68 0.57 -7.11 4.58
N SER A 69 -0.09 -8.24 4.87
CA SER A 69 -1.48 -8.46 4.44
C SER A 69 -2.39 -7.38 5.04
N GLY A 70 -3.35 -6.87 4.25
CA GLY A 70 -4.22 -5.76 4.66
C GLY A 70 -3.63 -4.35 4.47
N GLY A 71 -2.65 -4.20 3.57
CA GLY A 71 -2.23 -2.88 3.07
C GLY A 71 -1.27 -2.12 3.96
N ALA A 72 -0.73 -2.71 5.02
CA ALA A 72 0.30 -2.06 5.83
C ALA A 72 1.70 -2.25 5.22
N LEU A 73 2.51 -1.19 5.23
CA LEU A 73 3.83 -1.11 4.62
C LEU A 73 4.85 -0.60 5.64
N LEU A 74 5.94 -1.35 5.83
CA LEU A 74 7.13 -0.84 6.49
C LEU A 74 7.98 -0.09 5.48
N LEU A 75 8.13 1.20 5.69
CA LEU A 75 8.99 2.06 4.90
C LEU A 75 10.36 2.21 5.55
N THR A 76 11.37 2.42 4.72
CA THR A 76 12.73 2.73 5.13
C THR A 76 13.18 3.95 4.33
N THR A 77 13.79 4.91 5.01
CA THR A 77 14.36 6.10 4.37
C THR A 77 15.55 5.72 3.48
N MET A 78 15.97 6.62 2.59
CA MET A 78 17.17 6.40 1.75
C MET A 78 18.43 6.12 2.57
N ASP A 79 18.48 6.62 3.80
CA ASP A 79 19.59 6.42 4.75
C ASP A 79 19.55 5.06 5.47
N GLY A 80 18.57 4.21 5.18
CA GLY A 80 18.44 2.88 5.78
C GLY A 80 17.74 2.85 7.15
N GLU A 81 17.21 3.99 7.61
CA GLU A 81 16.42 4.04 8.85
C GLU A 81 14.99 3.52 8.61
N ASP A 82 14.57 2.54 9.41
CA ASP A 82 13.22 2.01 9.35
C ASP A 82 12.25 2.92 10.10
N PHE A 83 11.06 3.12 9.53
CA PHE A 83 10.01 3.82 10.25
C PHE A 83 9.49 2.97 11.43
N PRO A 84 9.30 3.57 12.61
CA PRO A 84 8.88 2.84 13.82
C PRO A 84 7.45 2.29 13.72
N CYS A 85 6.63 2.82 12.81
CA CYS A 85 5.25 2.35 12.60
C CYS A 85 5.02 1.98 11.14
N PRO A 86 4.40 0.82 10.87
CA PRO A 86 3.94 0.48 9.53
C PRO A 86 2.85 1.45 9.08
N MET A 87 2.86 1.81 7.80
CA MET A 87 2.01 2.82 7.20
C MET A 87 1.03 2.20 6.21
N ASN A 88 -0.18 2.74 6.08
CA ASN A 88 -1.14 2.24 5.09
C ASN A 88 -0.64 2.53 3.65
N SER A 89 -0.86 1.60 2.73
CA SER A 89 -0.55 1.70 1.30
C SER A 89 -1.23 2.88 0.62
N ASP A 90 -2.41 3.29 1.08
CA ASP A 90 -3.16 4.45 0.57
C ASP A 90 -2.51 5.77 0.99
N ALA A 91 -1.65 5.75 2.01
CA ALA A 91 -0.89 6.91 2.45
C ALA A 91 0.45 7.07 1.70
N VAL A 92 0.79 6.16 0.79
CA VAL A 92 1.99 6.28 -0.05
C VAL A 92 1.62 6.48 -1.51
N LYS A 93 2.44 7.25 -2.23
CA LYS A 93 2.25 7.50 -3.66
C LYS A 93 3.52 7.16 -4.43
N LYS A 94 3.36 6.44 -5.54
CA LYS A 94 4.48 6.07 -6.42
C LYS A 94 5.14 7.31 -7.00
N TYR A 95 6.45 7.43 -6.83
CA TYR A 95 7.25 8.45 -7.51
C TYR A 95 7.54 7.96 -8.93
N PHE A 96 7.19 8.75 -9.92
CA PHE A 96 7.58 8.54 -11.32
C PHE A 96 8.68 9.57 -11.61
N ALA A 97 9.89 9.09 -11.88
CA ALA A 97 10.99 9.91 -12.38
C ALA A 97 10.84 10.13 -13.89
#